data_AF-A0A409XXC3-F1
#
_entry.id   AF-A0A409XXC3-F1
#
_cell.length_a   1.000
_cell.length_b   1.000
_cell.length_c   1.000
_cell.angle_alpha   90.00
_cell.angle_beta   90.00
_cell.angle_gamma   90.00
#
_symmetry.space_group_name_H-M   'P 1'
#
loop_
_entity.id
_entity.type
_entity.pdbx_description
1 polymer ?
#
loop_
_entity_poly.entity_id
_entity_poly.type
_entity_poly.pdbx_seq_one_letter_code
_entity_poly.pdbx_strand_id
1 'polypeptide(L)'
;MYTLKPRLAKSTFIWTLLLASTLAEGQNLTDGQIAVISARLAESALESWELGTRAQTILELNATEYSVFSSTPLPPPSSIPSSLSSSGGLAPFFSIAHDVVVNRTKANNGTTGPQPLISGDGAAADPASIGVCVLIANWTGQDAGQVDYAGAATDQLNYLLQDVPRTSDGAISHRVSQVQLWSDFVYMVPPFLAYYGVTTRNRTLVEEAYNQIKLYRNYLRDPNSSMWRHVLLGASENDEGFWSTGNGWAAAGMLRVLATMRQSEYANTFKNEQKDLSSWVQEIHAGVYKHLDNTNIFTNYADQPSTAQGNFYDASSTSLLASTVYRASLLLNQHTYLPFAERSRKTLFSTNSSSDITSNSSTSLQGYQHLTPEGWLTPVVNPHSYGLQGNISAEGQAFVIQLHAAYREWVQAGSKGANAAASWRMESHKAKVILGVGFVLGFVGVTV
;
A
#
# COMPACT_ATOMS: atom_id res chain seq x y z
N MET A 1 -39.38 -57.17 47.60
CA MET A 1 -39.65 -55.82 48.14
C MET A 1 -38.30 -55.11 48.25
N TYR A 2 -38.21 -53.87 47.77
CA TYR A 2 -37.00 -53.07 47.45
C TYR A 2 -36.39 -53.28 46.05
N THR A 3 -37.05 -52.65 45.08
CA THR A 3 -36.55 -52.32 43.74
C THR A 3 -35.65 -51.08 43.80
N LEU A 4 -34.37 -51.24 43.49
CA LEU A 4 -33.41 -50.16 43.27
C LEU A 4 -33.57 -49.60 41.84
N LYS A 5 -33.92 -48.32 41.73
CA LYS A 5 -33.93 -47.57 40.46
C LYS A 5 -32.50 -47.23 40.03
N PRO A 6 -32.07 -47.50 38.79
CA PRO A 6 -30.82 -46.97 38.25
C PRO A 6 -31.00 -45.51 37.78
N ARG A 7 -30.08 -44.64 38.20
CA ARG A 7 -29.95 -43.26 37.71
C ARG A 7 -29.44 -43.27 36.26
N LEU A 8 -30.29 -42.89 35.30
CA LEU A 8 -29.85 -42.54 33.95
C LEU A 8 -29.12 -41.20 33.95
N ALA A 9 -27.85 -41.21 33.57
CA ALA A 9 -27.09 -40.02 33.21
C ALA A 9 -27.66 -39.45 31.89
N LYS A 10 -28.12 -38.20 31.92
CA LYS A 10 -28.56 -37.47 30.73
C LYS A 10 -27.32 -37.02 29.95
N SER A 11 -26.91 -37.79 28.94
CA SER A 11 -25.99 -37.33 27.91
C SER A 11 -26.70 -36.29 27.07
N THR A 12 -26.28 -35.03 27.18
CA THR A 12 -26.74 -33.94 26.31
C THR A 12 -25.84 -33.94 25.09
N PHE A 13 -26.33 -34.51 23.98
CA PHE A 13 -25.74 -34.36 22.66
C PHE A 13 -25.89 -32.90 22.24
N ILE A 14 -24.83 -32.11 22.37
CA ILE A 14 -24.73 -30.79 21.75
C ILE A 14 -24.45 -31.02 20.27
N TRP A 15 -25.49 -30.86 19.45
CA TRP A 15 -25.32 -30.68 18.01
C TRP A 15 -24.58 -29.37 17.78
N THR A 16 -23.27 -29.43 17.56
CA THR A 16 -22.52 -28.35 16.93
C THR A 16 -23.06 -28.18 15.52
N LEU A 17 -23.94 -27.19 15.34
CA LEU A 17 -24.26 -26.65 14.03
C LEU A 17 -22.96 -26.05 13.47
N LEU A 18 -22.27 -26.82 12.63
CA LEU A 18 -21.31 -26.29 11.67
C LEU A 18 -22.13 -25.42 10.70
N LEU A 19 -22.28 -24.14 11.03
CA LEU A 19 -22.59 -23.11 10.05
C LEU A 19 -21.36 -23.02 9.14
N ALA A 20 -21.34 -23.88 8.13
CA ALA A 20 -20.55 -23.63 6.93
C ALA A 20 -21.04 -22.28 6.39
N SER A 21 -20.18 -21.26 6.52
CA SER A 21 -20.37 -19.94 5.94
C SER A 21 -20.42 -20.09 4.43
N THR A 22 -21.62 -20.29 3.89
CA THR A 22 -21.88 -20.21 2.46
C THR A 22 -21.72 -18.75 2.03
N LEU A 23 -20.52 -18.46 1.54
CA LEU A 23 -20.23 -17.61 0.38
C LEU A 23 -20.81 -16.19 0.42
N ALA A 24 -20.06 -15.30 1.07
CA ALA A 24 -19.97 -13.90 0.63
C ALA A 24 -19.04 -13.83 -0.61
N GLU A 25 -19.46 -14.42 -1.73
CA GLU A 25 -18.73 -14.30 -3.01
C GLU A 25 -18.92 -12.93 -3.68
N GLY A 26 -19.88 -12.12 -3.22
CA GLY A 26 -20.30 -10.88 -3.90
C GLY A 26 -19.49 -9.60 -3.61
N GLN A 27 -18.28 -9.66 -3.03
CA GLN A 27 -17.52 -8.44 -2.64
C GLN A 27 -16.02 -8.46 -2.97
N ASN A 28 -15.55 -9.44 -3.75
CA ASN A 28 -14.16 -9.48 -4.21
C ASN A 28 -14.12 -9.35 -5.72
N LEU A 29 -13.14 -8.58 -6.21
CA LEU A 29 -12.84 -8.53 -7.63
C LEU A 29 -12.34 -9.89 -8.10
N THR A 30 -12.87 -10.37 -9.23
CA THR A 30 -12.39 -11.56 -9.93
C THR A 30 -11.04 -11.29 -10.59
N ASP A 31 -10.31 -12.34 -10.96
CA ASP A 31 -9.06 -12.21 -11.74
C ASP A 31 -9.30 -11.47 -13.07
N GLY A 32 -10.46 -11.66 -13.70
CA GLY A 32 -10.85 -10.96 -14.92
C GLY A 32 -11.06 -9.46 -14.72
N GLN A 33 -11.69 -9.05 -13.61
CA GLN A 33 -11.85 -7.63 -13.26
C GLN A 33 -10.51 -7.00 -12.90
N ILE A 34 -9.64 -7.72 -12.18
CA ILE A 34 -8.28 -7.26 -11.89
C ILE A 34 -7.46 -7.12 -13.18
N ALA A 35 -7.66 -7.97 -14.18
CA ALA A 35 -7.01 -7.83 -15.49
C ALA A 35 -7.46 -6.54 -16.22
N VAL A 36 -8.74 -6.16 -16.12
CA VAL A 36 -9.24 -4.89 -16.68
C VAL A 36 -8.55 -3.69 -16.00
N ILE A 37 -8.50 -3.67 -14.67
CA ILE A 37 -7.83 -2.61 -13.88
C ILE A 37 -6.33 -2.57 -14.20
N SER A 38 -5.69 -3.74 -14.35
CA SER A 38 -4.27 -3.86 -14.73
C SER A 38 -4.00 -3.31 -16.13
N ALA A 39 -4.94 -3.47 -17.06
CA ALA A 39 -4.84 -2.89 -18.40
C ALA A 39 -4.93 -1.35 -18.35
N ARG A 40 -5.78 -0.79 -17.49
CA ARG A 40 -5.87 0.66 -17.26
C ARG A 40 -4.63 1.24 -16.62
N LEU A 41 -4.05 0.53 -15.65
CA LEU A 41 -2.72 0.85 -15.12
C LEU A 41 -1.66 0.85 -16.23
N ALA A 42 -1.67 -0.16 -17.10
CA ALA A 42 -0.70 -0.26 -18.19
C ALA A 42 -0.81 0.85 -19.24
N GLU A 43 -2.02 1.33 -19.50
CA GLU A 43 -2.32 2.43 -20.42
C GLU A 43 -1.92 3.80 -19.86
N SER A 44 -2.16 4.02 -18.56
CA SER A 44 -2.00 5.35 -17.94
C SER A 44 -0.63 5.58 -17.28
N ALA A 45 0.10 4.53 -16.90
CA ALA A 45 1.42 4.69 -16.28
C ALA A 45 2.48 5.09 -17.32
N LEU A 46 2.82 6.37 -17.35
CA LEU A 46 3.76 6.96 -18.30
C LEU A 46 4.91 7.68 -17.60
N GLU A 47 4.64 8.26 -16.43
CA GLU A 47 5.63 9.00 -15.66
C GLU A 47 6.48 8.08 -14.76
N SER A 48 7.59 8.63 -14.29
CA SER A 48 8.62 7.86 -13.60
C SER A 48 8.13 7.11 -12.34
N TRP A 49 7.37 7.76 -11.45
CA TRP A 49 6.79 7.12 -10.26
C TRP A 49 5.67 6.13 -10.62
N GLU A 50 4.92 6.40 -11.68
CA GLU A 50 3.83 5.52 -12.13
C GLU A 50 4.38 4.21 -12.67
N LEU A 51 5.45 4.27 -13.48
CA LEU A 51 6.16 3.11 -14.00
C LEU A 51 6.78 2.27 -12.86
N GLY A 52 7.43 2.91 -11.89
CA GLY A 52 7.99 2.20 -10.74
C GLY A 52 6.91 1.54 -9.87
N THR A 53 5.82 2.25 -9.60
CA THR A 53 4.68 1.72 -8.84
C THR A 53 3.99 0.57 -9.58
N ARG A 54 3.83 0.68 -10.90
CA ARG A 54 3.34 -0.40 -11.76
C ARG A 54 4.27 -1.62 -11.69
N ALA A 55 5.58 -1.43 -11.78
CA ALA A 55 6.54 -2.53 -11.70
C ALA A 55 6.42 -3.28 -10.37
N GLN A 56 6.37 -2.57 -9.24
CA GLN A 56 6.16 -3.18 -7.92
C GLN A 56 4.82 -3.92 -7.82
N THR A 57 3.77 -3.37 -8.43
CA THR A 57 2.42 -3.96 -8.44
C THR A 57 2.37 -5.28 -9.20
N ILE A 58 3.10 -5.39 -10.32
CA ILE A 58 3.23 -6.64 -11.09
C ILE A 58 3.89 -7.73 -10.22
N LEU A 59 4.91 -7.39 -9.44
CA LEU A 59 5.53 -8.37 -8.53
C LEU A 59 4.56 -8.86 -7.47
N GLU A 60 3.72 -7.98 -6.90
CA GLU A 60 2.73 -8.40 -5.89
C GLU A 60 1.57 -9.21 -6.46
N LEU A 61 1.15 -8.94 -7.70
CA LEU A 61 0.01 -9.62 -8.30
C LEU A 61 0.40 -10.92 -9.01
N ASN A 62 1.38 -10.84 -9.91
CA ASN A 62 1.66 -11.85 -10.95
C ASN A 62 2.95 -12.65 -10.69
N ALA A 63 3.89 -12.09 -9.93
CA ALA A 63 5.20 -12.71 -9.70
C ALA A 63 5.59 -12.63 -8.22
N THR A 64 4.70 -13.12 -7.35
CA THR A 64 4.81 -12.97 -5.89
C THR A 64 6.15 -13.43 -5.35
N GLU A 65 6.75 -14.50 -5.89
CA GLU A 65 8.08 -15.00 -5.51
C GLU A 65 9.20 -13.96 -5.62
N TYR A 66 9.06 -12.96 -6.50
CA TYR A 66 10.01 -11.85 -6.68
C TYR A 66 9.63 -10.60 -5.88
N SER A 67 8.43 -10.56 -5.30
CA SER A 67 8.03 -9.48 -4.39
C SER A 67 8.81 -9.58 -3.08
N VAL A 68 9.24 -8.42 -2.56
CA VAL A 68 9.86 -8.30 -1.22
C VAL A 68 8.94 -8.80 -0.10
N PHE A 69 7.64 -8.88 -0.35
CA PHE A 69 6.64 -9.36 0.61
C PHE A 69 6.49 -10.89 0.64
N SER A 70 7.08 -11.62 -0.29
CA SER A 70 7.10 -13.08 -0.23
C SER A 70 8.02 -13.58 0.88
N SER A 71 7.91 -14.87 1.20
CA SER A 71 8.84 -15.58 2.06
C SER A 71 10.13 -16.01 1.35
N THR A 72 10.33 -15.62 0.09
CA THR A 72 11.53 -15.94 -0.67
C THR A 72 12.70 -15.10 -0.14
N PRO A 73 13.85 -15.70 0.20
CA PRO A 73 15.02 -14.94 0.58
C PRO A 73 15.46 -13.99 -0.54
N LEU A 74 15.99 -12.82 -0.16
CA LEU A 74 16.56 -11.84 -1.08
C LEU A 74 18.09 -11.93 -1.07
N PRO A 75 18.74 -11.81 -2.25
CA PRO A 75 18.13 -11.63 -3.57
C PRO A 75 17.36 -12.88 -4.06
N PRO A 76 16.32 -12.72 -4.89
CA PRO A 76 15.48 -13.82 -5.36
C PRO A 76 16.26 -14.76 -6.30
N PRO A 77 15.70 -15.89 -6.75
CA PRO A 77 16.35 -16.74 -7.73
C PRO A 77 16.79 -15.97 -8.98
N SER A 78 18.06 -16.12 -9.37
CA SER A 78 18.62 -15.50 -10.58
C SER A 78 18.12 -16.15 -11.88
N SER A 79 17.55 -17.35 -11.79
CA SER A 79 16.88 -18.01 -12.92
C SER A 79 15.38 -17.94 -12.74
N ILE A 80 14.67 -17.43 -13.75
CA ILE A 80 13.21 -17.33 -13.72
C ILE A 80 12.59 -18.74 -13.69
N PRO A 81 11.74 -19.07 -12.71
CA PRO A 81 11.01 -20.33 -12.69
C PRO A 81 10.19 -20.54 -13.96
N SER A 82 10.15 -21.79 -14.47
CA SER A 82 9.44 -22.13 -15.70
C SER A 82 7.94 -21.82 -15.65
N SER A 83 7.32 -21.90 -14.48
CA SER A 83 5.93 -21.50 -14.24
C SER A 83 5.68 -20.02 -14.53
N LEU A 84 6.55 -19.14 -14.02
CA LEU A 84 6.47 -17.70 -14.25
C LEU A 84 6.81 -17.35 -15.71
N SER A 85 7.82 -17.99 -16.28
CA SER A 85 8.18 -17.82 -17.69
C SER A 85 7.04 -18.21 -18.64
N SER A 86 6.33 -19.32 -18.35
CA SER A 86 5.24 -19.81 -19.20
C SER A 86 3.96 -18.96 -19.08
N SER A 87 3.71 -18.39 -17.89
CA SER A 87 2.56 -17.51 -17.64
C SER A 87 2.70 -16.13 -18.28
N GLY A 88 3.92 -15.70 -18.62
CA GLY A 88 4.20 -14.34 -19.08
C GLY A 88 4.06 -13.26 -18.00
N GLY A 89 3.86 -13.63 -16.73
CA GLY A 89 3.57 -12.68 -15.64
C GLY A 89 4.65 -11.62 -15.38
N LEU A 90 5.91 -11.91 -15.75
CA LEU A 90 7.04 -10.98 -15.65
C LEU A 90 7.34 -10.21 -16.94
N ALA A 91 6.69 -10.54 -18.08
CA ALA A 91 7.00 -9.88 -19.34
C ALA A 91 6.72 -8.36 -19.29
N PRO A 92 5.58 -7.87 -18.76
CA PRO A 92 5.36 -6.43 -18.61
C PRO A 92 6.34 -5.77 -17.63
N PHE A 93 6.78 -6.51 -16.62
CA PHE A 93 7.78 -6.04 -15.65
C PHE A 93 9.13 -5.79 -16.35
N PHE A 94 9.64 -6.77 -17.09
CA PHE A 94 10.92 -6.61 -17.80
C PHE A 94 10.84 -5.62 -18.97
N SER A 95 9.67 -5.46 -19.61
CA SER A 95 9.48 -4.40 -20.62
C SER A 95 9.73 -3.01 -20.03
N ILE A 96 9.23 -2.73 -18.81
CA ILE A 96 9.47 -1.44 -18.15
C ILE A 96 10.97 -1.20 -17.97
N ALA A 97 11.71 -2.18 -17.45
CA ALA A 97 13.16 -2.05 -17.29
C ALA A 97 13.86 -1.81 -18.64
N HIS A 98 13.54 -2.62 -19.64
CA HIS A 98 14.14 -2.56 -20.97
C HIS A 98 13.88 -1.19 -21.62
N ASP A 99 12.63 -0.78 -21.70
CA ASP A 99 12.20 0.45 -22.36
C ASP A 99 12.82 1.69 -21.70
N VAL A 100 12.89 1.71 -20.37
CA VAL A 100 13.54 2.80 -19.63
C VAL A 100 15.03 2.83 -19.91
N VAL A 101 15.74 1.70 -19.79
CA VAL A 101 17.21 1.70 -19.93
C VAL A 101 17.66 1.94 -21.36
N VAL A 102 16.98 1.39 -22.37
CA VAL A 102 17.35 1.59 -23.77
C VAL A 102 17.13 3.04 -24.24
N ASN A 103 16.13 3.72 -23.67
CA ASN A 103 15.82 5.11 -24.01
C ASN A 103 16.47 6.14 -23.07
N ARG A 104 17.13 5.69 -21.99
CA ARG A 104 17.65 6.52 -20.91
C ARG A 104 18.47 7.71 -21.37
N THR A 105 19.48 7.48 -22.22
CA THR A 105 20.34 8.56 -22.73
C THR A 105 19.54 9.63 -23.46
N LYS A 106 18.57 9.23 -24.29
CA LYS A 106 17.70 10.16 -25.01
C LYS A 106 16.74 10.88 -24.07
N ALA A 107 16.16 10.17 -23.11
CA ALA A 107 15.24 10.72 -22.11
C ALA A 107 15.92 11.79 -21.22
N ASN A 108 17.24 11.68 -21.04
CA ASN A 108 18.05 12.61 -20.25
C ASN A 108 18.93 13.53 -21.12
N ASN A 109 18.46 13.93 -22.30
CA ASN A 109 19.11 14.93 -23.16
C ASN A 109 20.59 14.62 -23.51
N GLY A 110 20.95 13.34 -23.65
CA GLY A 110 22.31 12.91 -24.00
C GLY A 110 23.29 12.89 -22.83
N THR A 111 22.81 12.95 -21.59
CA THR A 111 23.66 12.92 -20.39
C THR A 111 24.45 11.60 -20.31
N THR A 112 25.69 11.67 -19.81
CA THR A 112 26.56 10.51 -19.53
C THR A 112 26.96 10.49 -18.06
N GLY A 113 27.18 9.30 -17.50
CA GLY A 113 27.50 9.13 -16.07
C GLY A 113 26.26 9.27 -15.17
N PRO A 114 26.44 9.67 -13.88
CA PRO A 114 25.37 9.82 -12.91
C PRO A 114 24.21 10.67 -13.42
N GLN A 115 23.03 10.06 -13.51
CA GLN A 115 21.79 10.67 -13.99
C GLN A 115 20.61 9.75 -13.61
N PRO A 116 19.37 10.26 -13.58
CA PRO A 116 18.21 9.43 -13.29
C PRO A 116 17.95 8.38 -14.38
N LEU A 117 17.14 7.35 -14.08
CA LEU A 117 16.75 6.30 -15.04
C LEU A 117 15.93 6.85 -16.20
N ILE A 118 15.12 7.87 -15.93
CA ILE A 118 14.29 8.62 -16.88
C ILE A 118 14.15 10.06 -16.34
N SER A 119 13.75 11.02 -17.18
CA SER A 119 13.36 12.35 -16.69
C SER A 119 12.32 12.24 -15.58
N GLY A 120 12.55 12.93 -14.46
CA GLY A 120 11.64 12.97 -13.33
C GLY A 120 10.76 14.21 -13.27
N ASP A 121 10.66 15.00 -14.34
CA ASP A 121 9.92 16.28 -14.38
C ASP A 121 10.25 17.22 -13.19
N GLY A 122 11.56 17.31 -12.87
CA GLY A 122 12.06 18.09 -11.74
C GLY A 122 12.11 17.35 -10.41
N ALA A 123 11.55 16.15 -10.31
CA ALA A 123 11.78 15.22 -9.21
C ALA A 123 13.11 14.45 -9.39
N ALA A 124 13.90 14.41 -8.32
CA ALA A 124 15.09 13.57 -8.22
C ALA A 124 14.76 12.14 -7.78
N ALA A 125 13.67 12.00 -7.01
CA ALA A 125 13.31 10.77 -6.31
C ALA A 125 12.51 9.79 -7.17
N ASP A 126 11.54 10.28 -7.94
CA ASP A 126 10.57 9.44 -8.66
C ASP A 126 11.20 8.43 -9.63
N PRO A 127 12.24 8.78 -10.42
CA PRO A 127 12.93 7.80 -11.28
C PRO A 127 13.53 6.61 -10.51
N ALA A 128 13.88 6.78 -9.23
CA ALA A 128 14.43 5.71 -8.41
C ALA A 128 13.45 4.58 -8.15
N SER A 129 12.13 4.85 -8.19
CA SER A 129 11.09 3.84 -7.98
C SER A 129 11.13 2.69 -9.01
N ILE A 130 11.67 2.96 -10.21
CA ILE A 130 11.90 1.97 -11.28
C ILE A 130 13.12 1.08 -10.98
N GLY A 131 14.02 1.51 -10.10
CA GLY A 131 15.33 0.90 -9.90
C GLY A 131 15.29 -0.56 -9.46
N VAL A 132 14.31 -0.98 -8.67
CA VAL A 132 14.14 -2.41 -8.31
C VAL A 132 13.88 -3.26 -9.56
N CYS A 133 13.13 -2.73 -10.53
CA CYS A 133 12.86 -3.41 -11.79
C CYS A 133 14.12 -3.60 -12.63
N VAL A 134 14.92 -2.55 -12.75
CA VAL A 134 16.23 -2.57 -13.42
C VAL A 134 17.19 -3.55 -12.73
N LEU A 135 17.22 -3.58 -11.40
CA LEU A 135 18.07 -4.49 -10.63
C LEU A 135 17.68 -5.96 -10.83
N ILE A 136 16.38 -6.29 -10.87
CA ILE A 136 15.93 -7.67 -11.14
C ILE A 136 16.21 -8.06 -12.59
N ALA A 137 16.04 -7.15 -13.56
CA ALA A 137 16.40 -7.40 -14.95
C ALA A 137 17.89 -7.75 -15.09
N ASN A 138 18.77 -6.97 -14.44
CA ASN A 138 20.20 -7.28 -14.35
C ASN A 138 20.46 -8.64 -13.67
N TRP A 139 19.87 -8.85 -12.49
CA TRP A 139 20.08 -10.04 -11.67
C TRP A 139 19.68 -11.34 -12.38
N THR A 140 18.69 -11.26 -13.26
CA THR A 140 18.15 -12.42 -14.00
C THR A 140 18.71 -12.55 -15.42
N GLY A 141 19.67 -11.70 -15.79
CA GLY A 141 20.36 -11.78 -17.07
C GLY A 141 19.49 -11.48 -18.29
N GLN A 142 18.51 -10.58 -18.16
CA GLN A 142 17.66 -10.18 -19.28
C GLN A 142 18.49 -9.58 -20.43
N ASP A 143 17.99 -9.72 -21.65
CA ASP A 143 18.60 -9.21 -22.90
C ASP A 143 20.04 -9.71 -23.18
N ALA A 144 20.47 -10.81 -22.54
CA ALA A 144 21.78 -11.43 -22.77
C ALA A 144 22.97 -10.45 -22.70
N GLY A 145 22.87 -9.43 -21.83
CA GLY A 145 23.90 -8.41 -21.65
C GLY A 145 23.97 -7.32 -22.73
N GLN A 146 22.99 -7.25 -23.64
CA GLN A 146 22.92 -6.19 -24.65
C GLN A 146 22.45 -4.85 -24.07
N VAL A 147 21.74 -4.87 -22.94
CA VAL A 147 21.24 -3.70 -22.23
C VAL A 147 22.02 -3.55 -20.92
N ASP A 148 22.59 -2.37 -20.68
CA ASP A 148 23.43 -2.09 -19.49
C ASP A 148 22.57 -1.71 -18.27
N TYR A 149 21.84 -2.70 -17.74
CA TYR A 149 21.04 -2.53 -16.53
C TYR A 149 21.89 -2.19 -15.30
N ALA A 150 23.07 -2.79 -15.16
CA ALA A 150 23.97 -2.55 -14.04
C ALA A 150 24.50 -1.11 -14.03
N GLY A 151 24.97 -0.61 -15.17
CA GLY A 151 25.41 0.78 -15.32
C GLY A 151 24.28 1.76 -15.06
N ALA A 152 23.09 1.53 -15.62
CA ALA A 152 21.93 2.40 -15.41
C ALA A 152 21.52 2.49 -13.93
N ALA A 153 21.48 1.36 -13.21
CA ALA A 153 21.19 1.35 -11.77
C ALA A 153 22.28 2.05 -10.95
N THR A 154 23.55 1.86 -11.33
CA THR A 154 24.70 2.48 -10.64
C THR A 154 24.71 4.00 -10.81
N ASP A 155 24.42 4.48 -12.01
CA ASP A 155 24.34 5.91 -12.27
C ASP A 155 23.15 6.56 -11.54
N GLN A 156 21.97 5.90 -11.48
CA GLN A 156 20.84 6.39 -10.69
C GLN A 156 21.19 6.48 -9.19
N LEU A 157 21.91 5.47 -8.67
CA LEU A 157 22.40 5.47 -7.30
C LEU A 157 23.37 6.63 -7.06
N ASN A 158 24.36 6.79 -7.94
CA ASN A 158 25.35 7.85 -7.81
C ASN A 158 24.71 9.24 -7.91
N TYR A 159 23.75 9.42 -8.82
CA TYR A 159 23.00 10.67 -8.96
C TYR A 159 22.33 11.06 -7.63
N LEU A 160 21.59 10.12 -7.02
CA LEU A 160 20.94 10.32 -5.72
C LEU A 160 21.94 10.64 -4.59
N LEU A 161 23.09 9.95 -4.57
CA LEU A 161 24.07 10.04 -3.48
C LEU A 161 25.11 11.14 -3.64
N GLN A 162 25.27 11.72 -4.83
CA GLN A 162 26.34 12.69 -5.11
C GLN A 162 25.78 14.03 -5.58
N ASP A 163 24.74 14.03 -6.43
CA ASP A 163 24.35 15.23 -7.17
C ASP A 163 23.08 15.91 -6.63
N VAL A 164 22.15 15.13 -6.07
CA VAL A 164 20.87 15.66 -5.58
C VAL A 164 21.06 16.54 -4.33
N PRO A 165 20.41 17.72 -4.24
CA PRO A 165 20.47 18.58 -3.05
C PRO A 165 20.09 17.83 -1.77
N ARG A 166 20.68 18.22 -0.63
CA ARG A 166 20.39 17.60 0.66
C ARG A 166 20.18 18.64 1.75
N THR A 167 19.40 18.27 2.76
CA THR A 167 19.40 19.00 4.04
C THR A 167 20.79 18.92 4.68
N SER A 168 21.06 19.78 5.67
CA SER A 168 22.35 19.79 6.38
C SER A 168 22.65 18.49 7.15
N ASP A 169 21.62 17.73 7.51
CA ASP A 169 21.73 16.41 8.16
C ASP A 169 21.67 15.23 7.18
N GLY A 170 21.64 15.49 5.86
CA GLY A 170 21.85 14.50 4.82
C GLY A 170 20.59 13.90 4.19
N ALA A 171 19.39 14.45 4.44
CA ALA A 171 18.17 14.00 3.77
C ALA A 171 18.23 14.40 2.30
N ILE A 172 18.17 13.42 1.40
CA ILE A 172 18.18 13.64 -0.04
C ILE A 172 16.88 14.34 -0.42
N SER A 173 16.97 15.39 -1.22
CA SER A 173 15.80 16.13 -1.68
C SER A 173 14.93 15.30 -2.62
N HIS A 174 13.62 15.53 -2.58
CA HIS A 174 12.71 15.02 -3.60
C HIS A 174 12.85 15.79 -4.92
N ARG A 175 13.26 17.07 -4.89
CA ARG A 175 13.43 17.93 -6.08
C ARG A 175 14.89 18.12 -6.46
N VAL A 176 15.14 18.30 -7.76
CA VAL A 176 16.49 18.58 -8.29
C VAL A 176 16.93 20.03 -8.07
N SER A 177 15.98 20.98 -8.02
CA SER A 177 16.26 22.42 -8.05
C SER A 177 16.45 23.07 -6.69
N GLN A 178 16.04 22.40 -5.62
CA GLN A 178 16.07 22.90 -4.24
C GLN A 178 15.97 21.75 -3.25
N VAL A 179 16.29 22.01 -1.98
CA VAL A 179 15.92 21.09 -0.90
C VAL A 179 14.42 21.19 -0.67
N GLN A 180 13.71 20.10 -0.91
CA GLN A 180 12.28 19.99 -0.63
C GLN A 180 11.93 18.53 -0.36
N LEU A 181 11.30 18.27 0.79
CA LEU A 181 11.02 16.92 1.26
C LEU A 181 9.54 16.61 1.08
N TRP A 182 9.25 15.55 0.33
CA TRP A 182 7.89 15.09 0.02
C TRP A 182 7.68 13.72 0.68
N SER A 183 6.53 13.48 1.32
CA SER A 183 6.20 12.18 1.95
C SER A 183 6.41 10.97 1.02
N ASP A 184 6.18 11.20 -0.27
CA ASP A 184 6.24 10.30 -1.41
C ASP A 184 7.63 9.69 -1.59
N PHE A 185 8.68 10.45 -1.26
CA PHE A 185 10.08 10.04 -1.35
C PHE A 185 10.32 8.67 -0.71
N VAL A 186 9.63 8.38 0.39
CA VAL A 186 9.77 7.14 1.16
C VAL A 186 9.40 5.90 0.34
N TYR A 187 8.49 6.01 -0.63
CA TYR A 187 8.18 4.93 -1.56
C TYR A 187 9.15 4.87 -2.74
N MET A 188 9.71 6.00 -3.16
CA MET A 188 10.50 6.08 -4.39
C MET A 188 11.95 5.63 -4.18
N VAL A 189 12.65 6.21 -3.19
CA VAL A 189 14.11 6.07 -3.06
C VAL A 189 14.52 4.98 -2.07
N PRO A 190 14.03 4.94 -0.81
CA PRO A 190 14.51 3.94 0.15
C PRO A 190 14.34 2.48 -0.29
N PRO A 191 13.23 2.05 -0.93
CA PRO A 191 13.11 0.68 -1.43
C PRO A 191 14.17 0.33 -2.47
N PHE A 192 14.52 1.27 -3.36
CA PHE A 192 15.61 1.09 -4.33
C PHE A 192 16.95 0.93 -3.63
N LEU A 193 17.30 1.82 -2.69
CA LEU A 193 18.57 1.74 -1.95
C LEU A 193 18.71 0.43 -1.18
N ALA A 194 17.65 0.00 -0.48
CA ALA A 194 17.64 -1.24 0.26
C ALA A 194 17.83 -2.46 -0.66
N TYR A 195 17.10 -2.50 -1.78
CA TYR A 195 17.19 -3.61 -2.71
C TYR A 195 18.55 -3.67 -3.43
N TYR A 196 19.08 -2.50 -3.84
CA TYR A 196 20.44 -2.39 -4.39
C TYR A 196 21.47 -2.90 -3.39
N GLY A 197 21.37 -2.48 -2.12
CA GLY A 197 22.25 -2.93 -1.05
C GLY A 197 22.23 -4.45 -0.87
N VAL A 198 21.06 -5.07 -0.91
CA VAL A 198 20.96 -6.54 -0.79
C VAL A 198 21.51 -7.27 -2.02
N THR A 199 21.17 -6.84 -3.24
CA THR A 199 21.63 -7.52 -4.47
C THR A 199 23.14 -7.39 -4.69
N THR A 200 23.75 -6.32 -4.18
CA THR A 200 25.20 -6.07 -4.26
C THR A 200 25.97 -6.41 -2.99
N ARG A 201 25.29 -6.97 -1.96
CA ARG A 201 25.85 -7.25 -0.63
C ARG A 201 26.52 -6.04 0.02
N ASN A 202 25.97 -4.87 -0.22
CA ASN A 202 26.40 -3.62 0.36
C ASN A 202 25.47 -3.21 1.51
N ARG A 203 25.84 -3.61 2.74
CA ARG A 203 25.09 -3.30 3.96
C ARG A 203 24.87 -1.80 4.17
N THR A 204 25.82 -0.95 3.76
CA THR A 204 25.71 0.51 4.03
C THR A 204 24.58 1.14 3.24
N LEU A 205 24.23 0.61 2.06
CA LEU A 205 23.07 1.08 1.29
C LEU A 205 21.73 0.65 1.92
N VAL A 206 21.70 -0.51 2.58
CA VAL A 206 20.53 -0.95 3.35
C VAL A 206 20.33 -0.05 4.58
N GLU A 207 21.42 0.32 5.24
CA GLU A 207 21.41 1.29 6.33
C GLU A 207 20.99 2.69 5.87
N GLU A 208 21.47 3.12 4.69
CA GLU A 208 21.11 4.40 4.10
C GLU A 208 19.62 4.50 3.77
N ALA A 209 19.01 3.40 3.28
CA ALA A 209 17.57 3.33 3.07
C ALA A 209 16.78 3.63 4.37
N TYR A 210 17.19 3.03 5.49
CA TYR A 210 16.59 3.34 6.79
C TYR A 210 16.87 4.78 7.24
N ASN A 211 18.10 5.27 7.07
CA ASN A 211 18.47 6.62 7.46
C ASN A 211 17.65 7.69 6.74
N GLN A 212 17.43 7.54 5.43
CA GLN A 212 16.59 8.45 4.67
C GLN A 212 15.15 8.47 5.20
N ILE A 213 14.56 7.31 5.53
CA ILE A 213 13.22 7.24 6.15
C ILE A 213 13.20 7.97 7.50
N LYS A 214 14.20 7.73 8.35
CA LYS A 214 14.33 8.36 9.67
C LYS A 214 14.39 9.88 9.56
N LEU A 215 15.18 10.40 8.62
CA LEU A 215 15.31 11.83 8.37
C LEU A 215 13.98 12.42 7.89
N TYR A 216 13.34 11.81 6.89
CA TYR A 216 12.03 12.24 6.41
C TYR A 216 10.97 12.25 7.51
N ARG A 217 10.95 11.23 8.38
CA ARG A 217 10.07 11.20 9.55
C ARG A 217 10.32 12.39 10.48
N ASN A 218 11.58 12.74 10.74
CA ASN A 218 11.92 13.85 11.64
C ASN A 218 11.40 15.20 11.13
N TYR A 219 11.35 15.40 9.82
CA TYR A 219 10.83 16.63 9.22
C TYR A 219 9.31 16.62 9.03
N LEU A 220 8.76 15.53 8.50
CA LEU A 220 7.38 15.51 7.99
C LEU A 220 6.35 15.06 9.01
N ARG A 221 6.71 14.24 10.00
CA ARG A 221 5.76 13.73 10.99
C ARG A 221 5.34 14.85 11.94
N ASP A 222 4.05 15.14 11.99
CA ASP A 222 3.49 16.02 13.02
C ASP A 222 3.44 15.30 14.38
N PRO A 223 3.98 15.90 15.46
CA PRO A 223 4.08 15.23 16.75
C PRO A 223 2.72 15.03 17.44
N ASN A 224 1.70 15.81 17.08
CA ASN A 224 0.39 15.78 17.73
C ASN A 224 -0.57 14.80 17.04
N SER A 225 -0.62 14.82 15.71
CA SER A 225 -1.50 13.95 14.93
C SER A 225 -0.87 12.59 14.63
N SER A 226 0.46 12.50 14.62
CA SER A 226 1.28 11.39 14.07
C SER A 226 1.16 11.19 12.56
N MET A 227 0.36 12.00 11.86
CA MET A 227 0.32 12.03 10.40
C MET A 227 1.50 12.82 9.85
N TRP A 228 1.86 12.52 8.61
CA TRP A 228 2.93 13.19 7.90
C TRP A 228 2.35 14.33 7.05
N ARG A 229 3.02 15.48 7.11
CA ARG A 229 2.82 16.58 6.16
C ARG A 229 3.32 16.15 4.79
N HIS A 230 2.71 16.71 3.75
CA HIS A 230 3.01 16.31 2.38
C HIS A 230 4.37 16.85 1.90
N VAL A 231 4.54 18.18 1.81
CA VAL A 231 5.73 18.82 1.24
C VAL A 231 6.24 19.95 2.12
N LEU A 232 7.51 19.88 2.54
CA LEU A 232 8.18 20.90 3.36
C LEU A 232 9.54 21.33 2.80
N LEU A 233 10.06 22.42 3.36
CA LEU A 233 11.41 22.99 3.18
C LEU A 233 11.71 23.65 1.82
N GLY A 234 10.79 23.62 0.87
CA GLY A 234 10.94 24.34 -0.39
C GLY A 234 10.86 25.86 -0.18
N ALA A 235 11.47 26.64 -1.08
CA ALA A 235 11.30 28.09 -1.14
C ALA A 235 9.88 28.50 -1.59
N SER A 236 9.20 27.61 -2.32
CA SER A 236 7.83 27.74 -2.80
C SER A 236 7.21 26.35 -2.96
N GLU A 237 5.90 26.27 -3.21
CA GLU A 237 5.19 25.01 -3.50
C GLU A 237 5.26 23.98 -2.36
N ASN A 238 5.27 24.46 -1.12
CA ASN A 238 5.05 23.58 0.04
C ASN A 238 3.57 23.27 0.21
N ASP A 239 3.29 22.08 0.71
CA ASP A 239 1.97 21.62 1.11
C ASP A 239 2.09 21.03 2.52
N GLU A 240 1.70 21.84 3.49
CA GLU A 240 1.78 21.48 4.89
C GLU A 240 0.64 20.57 5.37
N GLY A 241 -0.32 20.25 4.49
CA GLY A 241 -1.48 19.43 4.79
C GLY A 241 -1.15 17.95 5.02
N PHE A 242 -2.06 17.25 5.71
CA PHE A 242 -1.97 15.81 5.93
C PHE A 242 -2.59 15.05 4.75
N TRP A 243 -1.93 15.13 3.59
CA TRP A 243 -2.36 14.44 2.39
C TRP A 243 -2.38 12.92 2.60
N SER A 244 -3.56 12.31 2.40
CA SER A 244 -3.81 10.90 2.73
C SER A 244 -2.97 9.96 1.86
N THR A 245 -2.82 10.26 0.57
CA THR A 245 -1.97 9.47 -0.34
C THR A 245 -0.50 9.54 0.05
N GLY A 246 0.01 10.72 0.42
CA GLY A 246 1.37 10.90 0.93
C GLY A 246 1.67 10.06 2.18
N ASN A 247 0.71 9.96 3.11
CA ASN A 247 0.81 9.06 4.26
C ASN A 247 0.80 7.58 3.86
N GLY A 248 -0.01 7.22 2.86
CA GLY A 248 -0.01 5.89 2.25
C GLY A 248 1.35 5.52 1.62
N TRP A 249 1.95 6.45 0.87
CA TRP A 249 3.28 6.28 0.27
C TRP A 249 4.34 6.03 1.34
N ALA A 250 4.34 6.84 2.40
CA ALA A 250 5.26 6.68 3.51
C ALA A 250 5.14 5.30 4.16
N ALA A 251 3.92 4.87 4.51
CA ALA A 251 3.70 3.55 5.10
C ALA A 251 4.10 2.40 4.16
N ALA A 252 3.74 2.48 2.87
CA ALA A 252 4.04 1.45 1.90
C ALA A 252 5.55 1.33 1.62
N GLY A 253 6.26 2.46 1.51
CA GLY A 253 7.72 2.49 1.33
C GLY A 253 8.47 1.91 2.52
N MET A 254 8.07 2.28 3.75
CA MET A 254 8.62 1.69 4.98
C MET A 254 8.43 0.17 5.04
N LEU A 255 7.24 -0.33 4.68
CA LEU A 255 6.96 -1.76 4.65
C LEU A 255 7.84 -2.49 3.63
N ARG A 256 8.10 -1.90 2.47
CA ARG A 256 9.03 -2.48 1.48
C ARG A 256 10.46 -2.56 2.01
N VAL A 257 10.99 -1.50 2.61
CA VAL A 257 12.34 -1.52 3.20
C VAL A 257 12.43 -2.53 4.33
N LEU A 258 11.43 -2.58 5.21
CA LEU A 258 11.36 -3.56 6.29
C LEU A 258 11.33 -5.00 5.75
N ALA A 259 10.53 -5.26 4.72
CA ALA A 259 10.44 -6.58 4.10
C ALA A 259 11.78 -6.97 3.45
N THR A 260 12.41 -6.04 2.73
CA THR A 260 13.76 -6.23 2.17
C THR A 260 14.79 -6.60 3.25
N MET A 261 14.82 -5.88 4.37
CA MET A 261 15.71 -6.20 5.49
C MET A 261 15.47 -7.60 6.03
N ARG A 262 14.20 -7.98 6.25
CA ARG A 262 13.80 -9.26 6.84
C ARG A 262 14.09 -10.48 5.96
N GLN A 263 13.97 -10.33 4.64
CA GLN A 263 14.23 -11.42 3.71
C GLN A 263 15.70 -11.52 3.29
N SER A 264 16.53 -10.55 3.65
CA SER A 264 17.96 -10.54 3.30
C SER A 264 18.86 -11.24 4.32
N GLU A 265 20.14 -11.42 3.95
CA GLU A 265 21.19 -11.86 4.86
C GLU A 265 21.38 -10.95 6.09
N TYR A 266 20.86 -9.71 6.06
CA TYR A 266 21.00 -8.73 7.14
C TYR A 266 19.88 -8.76 8.18
N ALA A 267 18.89 -9.66 8.06
CA ALA A 267 17.70 -9.71 8.91
C ALA A 267 18.00 -9.68 10.41
N ASN A 268 19.08 -10.34 10.85
CA ASN A 268 19.48 -10.40 12.26
C ASN A 268 20.30 -9.19 12.75
N THR A 269 20.77 -8.33 11.84
CA THR A 269 21.66 -7.19 12.14
C THR A 269 20.97 -5.84 12.08
N PHE A 270 19.73 -5.77 11.58
CA PHE A 270 18.89 -4.55 11.52
C PHE A 270 17.66 -4.65 12.43
N LYS A 271 17.79 -5.26 13.62
CA LYS A 271 16.63 -5.53 14.49
C LYS A 271 15.99 -4.25 15.05
N ASN A 272 16.79 -3.22 15.33
CA ASN A 272 16.28 -1.96 15.85
C ASN A 272 15.58 -1.16 14.75
N GLU A 273 16.19 -1.11 13.57
CA GLU A 273 15.67 -0.47 12.38
C GLU A 273 14.35 -1.10 11.93
N GLN A 274 14.26 -2.43 11.96
CA GLN A 274 12.99 -3.13 11.71
C GLN A 274 11.92 -2.82 12.76
N LYS A 275 12.30 -2.67 14.04
CA LYS A 275 11.37 -2.29 15.11
C LYS A 275 10.87 -0.86 14.91
N ASP A 276 11.76 0.05 14.55
CA ASP A 276 11.44 1.45 14.28
C ASP A 276 10.48 1.57 13.09
N LEU A 277 10.81 0.96 11.94
CA LEU A 277 9.93 0.95 10.76
C LEU A 277 8.55 0.35 11.09
N SER A 278 8.50 -0.74 11.87
CA SER A 278 7.25 -1.33 12.34
C SER A 278 6.44 -0.38 13.24
N SER A 279 7.11 0.42 14.07
CA SER A 279 6.46 1.41 14.94
C SER A 279 5.95 2.60 14.13
N TRP A 280 6.74 3.10 13.18
CA TRP A 280 6.39 4.27 12.37
C TRP A 280 5.24 4.00 11.41
N VAL A 281 5.14 2.78 10.85
CA VAL A 281 3.95 2.36 10.09
C VAL A 281 2.71 2.36 11.00
N GLN A 282 2.83 1.84 12.22
CA GLN A 282 1.73 1.86 13.19
C GLN A 282 1.34 3.28 13.61
N GLU A 283 2.31 4.21 13.71
CA GLU A 283 2.05 5.63 13.98
C GLU A 283 1.23 6.27 12.86
N ILE A 284 1.58 6.03 11.60
CA ILE A 284 0.83 6.53 10.45
C ILE A 284 -0.61 5.98 10.49
N HIS A 285 -0.77 4.67 10.64
CA HIS A 285 -2.11 4.06 10.76
C HIS A 285 -2.90 4.66 11.92
N ALA A 286 -2.26 4.89 13.07
CA ALA A 286 -2.89 5.51 14.23
C ALA A 286 -3.26 6.98 14.03
N GLY A 287 -2.52 7.72 13.21
CA GLY A 287 -2.87 9.07 12.80
C GLY A 287 -4.07 9.06 11.87
N VAL A 288 -3.93 8.46 10.69
CA VAL A 288 -4.91 8.56 9.61
C VAL A 288 -6.26 7.91 9.94
N TYR A 289 -6.28 6.71 10.54
CA TYR A 289 -7.54 5.98 10.77
C TYR A 289 -8.46 6.61 11.82
N LYS A 290 -7.99 7.61 12.58
CA LYS A 290 -8.87 8.46 13.43
C LYS A 290 -9.84 9.29 12.61
N HIS A 291 -9.50 9.53 11.34
CA HIS A 291 -10.26 10.38 10.43
C HIS A 291 -11.12 9.61 9.44
N LEU A 292 -11.12 8.26 9.49
CA LEU A 292 -12.00 7.47 8.63
C LEU A 292 -13.46 7.61 9.09
N ASP A 293 -14.27 8.29 8.28
CA ASP A 293 -15.68 8.51 8.57
C ASP A 293 -16.57 7.31 8.19
N ASN A 294 -17.88 7.48 8.27
CA ASN A 294 -18.85 6.42 7.99
C ASN A 294 -18.95 6.02 6.52
N THR A 295 -18.39 6.80 5.60
CA THR A 295 -18.29 6.41 4.18
C THR A 295 -17.27 5.28 4.01
N ASN A 296 -16.30 5.16 4.92
CA ASN A 296 -15.14 4.26 4.83
C ASN A 296 -14.19 4.57 3.66
N ILE A 297 -14.30 5.77 3.07
CA ILE A 297 -13.34 6.35 2.13
C ILE A 297 -12.69 7.54 2.84
N PHE A 298 -11.36 7.62 2.80
CA PHE A 298 -10.65 8.79 3.32
C PHE A 298 -10.88 10.01 2.45
N THR A 299 -10.84 11.19 3.05
CA THR A 299 -10.67 12.44 2.31
C THR A 299 -9.24 12.59 1.80
N ASN A 300 -9.05 13.39 0.75
CA ASN A 300 -7.75 13.67 0.15
C ASN A 300 -6.77 14.24 1.20
N TYR A 301 -7.24 15.14 2.06
CA TYR A 301 -6.58 15.54 3.30
C TYR A 301 -7.36 14.99 4.50
N ALA A 302 -6.71 14.12 5.27
CA ALA A 302 -7.37 13.29 6.27
C ALA A 302 -8.10 14.10 7.35
N ASP A 303 -7.52 15.21 7.80
CA ASP A 303 -8.06 16.03 8.89
C ASP A 303 -9.11 17.07 8.44
N GLN A 304 -9.42 17.13 7.15
CA GLN A 304 -10.35 18.09 6.58
C GLN A 304 -11.63 17.40 6.07
N PRO A 305 -12.81 18.04 6.18
CA PRO A 305 -14.04 17.48 5.62
C PRO A 305 -14.00 17.49 4.09
N SER A 306 -14.73 16.57 3.45
CA SER A 306 -14.84 16.48 1.97
C SER A 306 -15.46 17.72 1.31
N THR A 307 -16.07 18.61 2.10
CA THR A 307 -16.63 19.88 1.64
C THR A 307 -15.65 21.05 1.71
N ALA A 308 -14.46 20.84 2.29
CA ALA A 308 -13.41 21.86 2.29
C ALA A 308 -12.90 22.11 0.86
N GLN A 309 -12.50 23.35 0.58
CA GLN A 309 -11.96 23.71 -0.73
C GLN A 309 -10.71 22.88 -1.05
N GLY A 310 -10.66 22.27 -2.23
CA GLY A 310 -9.53 21.42 -2.65
C GLY A 310 -9.49 20.04 -1.96
N ASN A 311 -10.56 19.67 -1.24
CA ASN A 311 -10.69 18.37 -0.60
C ASN A 311 -11.90 17.62 -1.14
N PHE A 312 -11.82 16.30 -1.12
CA PHE A 312 -12.80 15.38 -1.68
C PHE A 312 -12.55 13.99 -1.08
N TYR A 313 -13.46 13.04 -1.27
CA TYR A 313 -13.16 11.64 -0.95
C TYR A 313 -12.17 11.09 -1.97
N ASP A 314 -11.14 10.38 -1.52
CA ASP A 314 -10.11 9.83 -2.38
C ASP A 314 -9.98 8.31 -2.20
N ALA A 315 -10.45 7.58 -3.20
CA ALA A 315 -10.36 6.13 -3.26
C ALA A 315 -8.92 5.64 -3.48
N SER A 316 -8.03 6.45 -4.05
CA SER A 316 -6.62 6.10 -4.23
C SER A 316 -5.92 5.96 -2.88
N SER A 317 -5.90 7.03 -2.07
CA SER A 317 -5.33 7.00 -0.72
C SER A 317 -5.94 5.88 0.14
N THR A 318 -7.25 5.69 0.05
CA THR A 318 -7.97 4.63 0.76
C THR A 318 -7.49 3.25 0.37
N SER A 319 -7.26 3.01 -0.92
CA SER A 319 -6.78 1.72 -1.42
C SER A 319 -5.38 1.41 -0.92
N LEU A 320 -4.46 2.39 -1.00
CA LEU A 320 -3.09 2.22 -0.54
C LEU A 320 -3.01 2.03 0.98
N LEU A 321 -3.70 2.87 1.76
CA LEU A 321 -3.73 2.76 3.22
C LEU A 321 -4.27 1.40 3.67
N ALA A 322 -5.39 0.95 3.10
CA ALA A 322 -5.93 -0.39 3.38
C ALA A 322 -4.93 -1.50 3.03
N SER A 323 -4.26 -1.40 1.87
CA SER A 323 -3.20 -2.35 1.47
C SER A 323 -2.09 -2.43 2.52
N THR A 324 -1.60 -1.29 3.01
CA THR A 324 -0.54 -1.26 4.03
C THR A 324 -0.96 -1.90 5.36
N VAL A 325 -2.25 -1.86 5.72
CA VAL A 325 -2.75 -2.56 6.92
C VAL A 325 -2.72 -4.08 6.74
N TYR A 326 -3.12 -4.61 5.58
CA TYR A 326 -3.00 -6.05 5.30
C TYR A 326 -1.53 -6.49 5.29
N ARG A 327 -0.64 -5.70 4.67
CA ARG A 327 0.80 -5.93 4.68
C ARG A 327 1.38 -5.89 6.09
N ALA A 328 0.95 -4.94 6.94
CA ALA A 328 1.34 -4.90 8.35
C ALA A 328 0.83 -6.11 9.15
N SER A 329 -0.38 -6.61 8.88
CA SER A 329 -0.86 -7.86 9.47
C SER A 329 0.02 -9.05 9.08
N LEU A 330 0.34 -9.18 7.79
CA LEU A 330 1.14 -10.28 7.25
C LEU A 330 2.58 -10.26 7.78
N LEU A 331 3.23 -9.10 7.73
CA LEU A 331 4.64 -8.95 8.09
C LEU A 331 4.83 -8.75 9.59
N LEU A 332 4.05 -7.86 10.20
CA LEU A 332 4.30 -7.35 11.55
C LEU A 332 3.41 -8.01 12.61
N ASN A 333 2.44 -8.84 12.21
CA ASN A 333 1.41 -9.39 13.09
C ASN A 333 0.62 -8.27 13.81
N GLN A 334 0.47 -7.10 13.17
CA GLN A 334 -0.27 -5.96 13.66
C GLN A 334 -1.70 -5.98 13.11
N HIS A 335 -2.70 -6.11 14.00
CA HIS A 335 -4.11 -6.36 13.63
C HIS A 335 -5.06 -5.20 13.95
N THR A 336 -4.59 -4.17 14.64
CA THR A 336 -5.42 -3.11 15.23
C THR A 336 -6.33 -2.42 14.21
N TYR A 337 -5.82 -2.14 13.01
CA TYR A 337 -6.54 -1.39 11.98
C TYR A 337 -7.20 -2.28 10.90
N LEU A 338 -7.05 -3.61 10.99
CA LEU A 338 -7.69 -4.54 10.04
C LEU A 338 -9.21 -4.34 9.91
N PRO A 339 -9.98 -4.09 10.99
CA PRO A 339 -11.41 -3.84 10.86
C PRO A 339 -11.73 -2.62 10.00
N PHE A 340 -10.89 -1.59 10.04
CA PHE A 340 -11.07 -0.38 9.25
C PHE A 340 -10.70 -0.63 7.79
N ALA A 341 -9.54 -1.26 7.54
CA ALA A 341 -9.12 -1.66 6.20
C ALA A 341 -10.15 -2.58 5.51
N GLU A 342 -10.72 -3.54 6.23
CA GLU A 342 -11.80 -4.41 5.72
C GLU A 342 -13.06 -3.63 5.32
N ARG A 343 -13.47 -2.62 6.12
CA ARG A 343 -14.62 -1.78 5.77
C ARG A 343 -14.33 -0.96 4.51
N SER A 344 -13.17 -0.32 4.45
CA SER A 344 -12.74 0.44 3.27
C SER A 344 -12.67 -0.43 2.02
N ARG A 345 -12.04 -1.61 2.10
CA ARG A 345 -11.98 -2.56 0.98
C ARG A 345 -13.37 -2.98 0.49
N LYS A 346 -14.29 -3.28 1.40
CA LYS A 346 -15.67 -3.66 1.05
C LYS A 346 -16.46 -2.51 0.42
N THR A 347 -16.26 -1.28 0.88
CA THR A 347 -16.84 -0.10 0.23
C THR A 347 -16.23 0.10 -1.16
N LEU A 348 -14.91 0.05 -1.31
CA LEU A 348 -14.24 0.21 -2.61
C LEU A 348 -14.75 -0.79 -3.66
N PHE A 349 -15.09 -2.01 -3.25
CA PHE A 349 -15.57 -3.07 -4.15
C PHE A 349 -17.08 -3.31 -4.06
N SER A 350 -17.85 -2.37 -3.52
CA SER A 350 -19.31 -2.51 -3.46
C SER A 350 -19.98 -2.16 -4.78
N THR A 351 -21.08 -2.87 -5.06
CA THR A 351 -21.97 -2.59 -6.18
C THR A 351 -23.22 -1.85 -5.71
N ASN A 352 -23.80 -1.05 -6.61
CA ASN A 352 -25.09 -0.41 -6.37
C ASN A 352 -26.18 -1.49 -6.32
N SER A 353 -26.94 -1.57 -5.23
CA SER A 353 -27.92 -2.64 -4.95
C SER A 353 -29.09 -2.75 -5.96
N SER A 354 -29.14 -1.87 -6.96
CA SER A 354 -30.19 -1.76 -7.99
C SER A 354 -29.72 -2.02 -9.41
N SER A 355 -28.43 -2.28 -9.64
CA SER A 355 -28.00 -2.81 -10.95
C SER A 355 -28.31 -4.30 -10.96
N ASP A 356 -29.36 -4.70 -11.69
CA ASP A 356 -29.48 -6.07 -12.18
C ASP A 356 -28.14 -6.40 -12.83
N ILE A 357 -27.32 -7.22 -12.17
CA ILE A 357 -26.09 -7.76 -12.74
C ILE A 357 -26.55 -8.73 -13.83
N THR A 358 -26.92 -8.17 -14.98
CA THR A 358 -27.38 -8.93 -16.15
C THR A 358 -26.20 -9.63 -16.83
N SER A 359 -24.96 -9.27 -16.47
CA SER A 359 -23.75 -9.91 -16.96
C SER A 359 -23.14 -10.83 -15.89
N ASN A 360 -23.24 -12.14 -16.09
CA ASN A 360 -22.38 -13.15 -15.45
C ASN A 360 -20.91 -13.06 -15.94
N SER A 361 -20.47 -11.90 -16.45
CA SER A 361 -19.14 -11.74 -17.00
C SER A 361 -18.13 -11.51 -15.88
N SER A 362 -17.14 -12.40 -15.78
CA SER A 362 -16.03 -12.29 -14.85
C SER A 362 -15.11 -11.09 -15.12
N THR A 363 -15.37 -10.28 -16.16
CA THR A 363 -14.60 -9.07 -16.49
C THR A 363 -15.40 -7.77 -16.36
N SER A 364 -16.72 -7.85 -16.16
CA SER A 364 -17.57 -6.65 -16.12
C SER A 364 -17.42 -5.91 -14.79
N LEU A 365 -17.22 -4.60 -14.85
CA LEU A 365 -17.24 -3.69 -13.70
C LEU A 365 -18.50 -2.80 -13.67
N GLN A 366 -19.51 -3.15 -14.49
CA GLN A 366 -20.79 -2.45 -14.49
C GLN A 366 -21.47 -2.56 -13.11
N GLY A 367 -21.91 -1.42 -12.57
CA GLY A 367 -22.64 -1.35 -11.31
C GLY A 367 -21.76 -1.21 -10.06
N TYR A 368 -20.43 -1.24 -10.19
CA TYR A 368 -19.54 -0.86 -9.09
C TYR A 368 -19.70 0.62 -8.73
N GLN A 369 -19.59 0.94 -7.44
CA GLN A 369 -19.73 2.31 -6.94
C GLN A 369 -18.44 3.12 -7.13
N HIS A 370 -17.28 2.48 -6.98
CA HIS A 370 -15.95 3.13 -7.00
C HIS A 370 -15.07 2.68 -8.17
N LEU A 371 -15.63 1.89 -9.09
CA LEU A 371 -14.99 1.50 -10.34
C LEU A 371 -15.93 1.82 -11.49
N THR A 372 -15.46 2.56 -12.49
CA THR A 372 -16.24 2.79 -13.70
C THR A 372 -16.37 1.48 -14.49
N PRO A 373 -17.34 1.36 -15.42
CA PRO A 373 -17.47 0.19 -16.28
C PRO A 373 -16.19 -0.14 -17.08
N GLU A 374 -15.39 0.88 -17.41
CA GLU A 374 -14.11 0.75 -18.12
C GLU A 374 -12.95 0.30 -17.21
N GLY A 375 -13.16 0.32 -15.89
CA GLY A 375 -12.22 -0.11 -14.87
C GLY A 375 -11.43 0.98 -14.18
N TRP A 376 -11.79 2.25 -14.36
CA TRP A 376 -11.14 3.35 -13.64
C TRP A 376 -11.64 3.47 -12.21
N LEU A 377 -10.73 3.73 -11.27
CA LEU A 377 -11.06 4.00 -9.87
C LEU A 377 -11.62 5.41 -9.74
N THR A 378 -12.64 5.60 -8.90
CA THR A 378 -13.27 6.91 -8.67
C THR A 378 -13.94 7.02 -7.29
N PRO A 379 -13.99 8.21 -6.67
CA PRO A 379 -13.20 9.41 -6.97
C PRO A 379 -11.72 9.20 -6.65
N VAL A 380 -10.82 9.89 -7.37
CA VAL A 380 -9.36 9.78 -7.17
C VAL A 380 -8.71 11.15 -7.14
N VAL A 381 -7.60 11.27 -6.43
CA VAL A 381 -6.70 12.43 -6.56
C VAL A 381 -6.09 12.49 -7.97
N ASN A 382 -5.90 13.69 -8.51
CA ASN A 382 -5.12 13.91 -9.72
C ASN A 382 -3.62 13.75 -9.39
N PRO A 383 -2.91 12.75 -9.92
CA PRO A 383 -1.51 12.49 -9.58
C PRO A 383 -0.57 13.62 -10.01
N HIS A 384 -0.97 14.47 -10.96
CA HIS A 384 -0.18 15.62 -11.41
C HIS A 384 -0.59 16.94 -10.72
N SER A 385 -1.61 16.91 -9.85
CA SER A 385 -2.13 18.09 -9.15
C SER A 385 -2.91 17.65 -7.91
N TYR A 386 -2.18 17.28 -6.85
CA TYR A 386 -2.72 16.64 -5.64
C TYR A 386 -3.85 17.40 -4.92
N GLY A 387 -4.00 18.72 -5.14
CA GLY A 387 -5.13 19.51 -4.63
C GLY A 387 -6.43 19.41 -5.44
N LEU A 388 -6.42 18.66 -6.55
CA LEU A 388 -7.54 18.52 -7.47
C LEU A 388 -8.00 17.07 -7.58
N GLN A 389 -9.31 16.86 -7.71
CA GLN A 389 -9.86 15.56 -8.03
C GLN A 389 -9.60 15.23 -9.50
N GLY A 390 -9.08 14.03 -9.75
CA GLY A 390 -8.86 13.46 -11.08
C GLY A 390 -9.96 12.50 -11.50
N ASN A 391 -9.91 12.11 -12.77
CA ASN A 391 -10.77 11.06 -13.35
C ASN A 391 -9.97 9.81 -13.76
N ILE A 392 -8.65 9.95 -13.90
CA ILE A 392 -7.69 8.90 -14.27
C ILE A 392 -6.49 9.08 -13.34
N SER A 393 -6.04 7.98 -12.75
CA SER A 393 -4.89 7.96 -11.85
C SER A 393 -4.20 6.60 -11.98
N ALA A 394 -3.00 6.58 -12.58
CA ALA A 394 -2.23 5.35 -12.75
C ALA A 394 -1.88 4.76 -11.37
N GLU A 395 -1.40 5.59 -10.44
CA GLU A 395 -1.13 5.17 -9.06
C GLU A 395 -2.40 4.63 -8.36
N GLY A 396 -3.56 5.24 -8.58
CA GLY A 396 -4.84 4.75 -8.05
C GLY A 396 -5.17 3.34 -8.54
N GLN A 397 -4.94 3.05 -9.83
CA GLN A 397 -5.08 1.69 -10.36
C GLN A 397 -4.11 0.71 -9.69
N ALA A 398 -2.85 1.11 -9.53
CA ALA A 398 -1.84 0.30 -8.86
C ALA A 398 -2.23 0.00 -7.40
N PHE A 399 -2.76 0.96 -6.67
CA PHE A 399 -3.17 0.79 -5.28
C PHE A 399 -4.33 -0.19 -5.11
N VAL A 400 -5.30 -0.19 -6.02
CA VAL A 400 -6.39 -1.18 -6.02
C VAL A 400 -5.84 -2.59 -6.20
N ILE A 401 -4.88 -2.77 -7.11
CA ILE A 401 -4.26 -4.06 -7.37
C ILE A 401 -3.41 -4.50 -6.18
N GLN A 402 -2.63 -3.60 -5.57
CA GLN A 402 -1.86 -3.87 -4.35
C GLN A 402 -2.77 -4.27 -3.19
N LEU A 403 -3.90 -3.56 -3.00
CA LEU A 403 -4.92 -3.90 -2.01
C LEU A 403 -5.49 -5.30 -2.25
N HIS A 404 -5.84 -5.63 -3.50
CA HIS A 404 -6.30 -6.96 -3.87
C HIS A 404 -5.26 -8.04 -3.56
N ALA A 405 -3.99 -7.82 -3.96
CA ALA A 405 -2.90 -8.77 -3.73
C ALA A 405 -2.64 -9.00 -2.23
N ALA A 406 -2.55 -7.92 -1.44
CA ALA A 406 -2.32 -7.98 -0.01
C ALA A 406 -3.48 -8.69 0.73
N TYR A 407 -4.73 -8.40 0.35
CA TYR A 407 -5.91 -9.09 0.89
C TYR A 407 -5.91 -10.59 0.55
N ARG A 408 -5.64 -10.93 -0.72
CA ARG A 408 -5.56 -12.33 -1.19
C ARG A 408 -4.55 -13.12 -0.38
N GLU A 409 -3.35 -12.57 -0.18
CA GLU A 409 -2.31 -13.20 0.64
C GLU A 409 -2.71 -13.30 2.12
N TRP A 410 -3.35 -12.27 2.67
CA TRP A 410 -3.85 -12.30 4.06
C TRP A 410 -4.90 -13.39 4.28
N VAL A 411 -5.81 -13.60 3.33
CA VAL A 411 -6.79 -14.70 3.35
C VAL A 411 -6.08 -16.04 3.28
N GLN A 412 -5.12 -16.21 2.36
CA GLN A 412 -4.32 -17.44 2.24
C GLN A 412 -3.53 -17.74 3.52
N ALA A 413 -3.08 -16.71 4.24
CA ALA A 413 -2.42 -16.83 5.55
C ALA A 413 -3.38 -17.11 6.72
N GLY A 414 -4.67 -17.37 6.44
CA GLY A 414 -5.68 -17.75 7.42
C GLY A 414 -6.43 -16.57 8.07
N SER A 415 -6.42 -15.39 7.44
CA SER A 415 -7.19 -14.21 7.87
C SER A 415 -6.96 -13.82 9.34
N LYS A 416 -5.71 -13.89 9.81
CA LYS A 416 -5.35 -13.58 11.20
C LYS A 416 -5.80 -12.17 11.55
N GLY A 417 -6.44 -12.02 12.72
CA GLY A 417 -7.00 -10.74 13.16
C GLY A 417 -8.43 -10.44 12.68
N ALA A 418 -9.04 -11.26 11.81
CA ALA A 418 -10.42 -11.06 11.34
C ALA A 418 -11.46 -10.98 12.47
N ASN A 419 -11.26 -11.75 13.55
CA ASN A 419 -12.17 -11.76 14.71
C ASN A 419 -12.18 -10.43 15.49
N ALA A 420 -11.11 -9.63 15.41
CA ALA A 420 -11.10 -8.28 15.98
C ALA A 420 -12.10 -7.35 15.26
N ALA A 421 -12.42 -7.62 13.99
CA ALA A 421 -13.43 -6.86 13.24
C ALA A 421 -14.87 -7.16 13.72
N ALA A 422 -15.10 -8.33 14.31
CA ALA A 422 -16.40 -8.72 14.85
C ALA A 422 -16.67 -8.10 16.25
N SER A 423 -15.65 -7.93 17.10
CA SER A 423 -15.84 -7.43 18.47
C SER A 423 -16.21 -5.94 18.52
N TRP A 424 -15.67 -5.12 17.62
CA TRP A 424 -16.04 -3.70 17.48
C TRP A 424 -17.51 -3.51 17.08
N ARG A 425 -18.06 -4.45 16.31
CA ARG A 425 -19.49 -4.48 15.95
C ARG A 425 -20.37 -4.67 17.18
N MET A 426 -19.92 -5.43 18.18
CA MET A 426 -20.64 -5.64 19.44
C MET A 426 -20.53 -4.45 20.40
N GLU A 427 -19.37 -3.80 20.53
CA GLU A 427 -19.22 -2.64 21.43
C GLU A 427 -19.99 -1.41 20.95
N SER A 428 -19.99 -1.14 19.64
CA SER A 428 -20.79 -0.05 19.05
C SER A 428 -22.31 -0.25 19.19
N HIS A 429 -22.79 -1.50 19.24
CA HIS A 429 -24.19 -1.80 19.55
C HIS A 429 -24.51 -1.67 21.04
N LYS A 430 -23.58 -2.01 21.93
CA LYS A 430 -23.76 -1.78 23.38
C LYS A 430 -23.79 -0.29 23.73
N ALA A 431 -22.99 0.54 23.05
CA ALA A 431 -23.01 1.98 23.22
C ALA A 431 -24.34 2.64 22.76
N LYS A 432 -25.11 2.00 21.87
CA LYS A 432 -26.42 2.48 21.40
C LYS A 432 -27.62 1.98 22.21
N VAL A 433 -27.42 1.09 23.19
CA VAL A 433 -28.52 0.49 23.98
C VAL A 433 -28.64 1.07 25.42
N ILE A 434 -27.78 2.00 25.83
CA ILE A 434 -27.89 2.66 27.14
C ILE A 434 -28.50 4.07 26.98
N LEU A 435 -29.82 4.15 26.82
CA LEU A 435 -30.65 5.27 27.30
C LEU A 435 -32.13 4.97 27.00
N GLY A 436 -32.88 4.56 28.03
CA GLY A 436 -34.32 4.33 27.90
C GLY A 436 -34.97 3.54 29.03
N VAL A 437 -34.59 3.75 30.29
CA VAL A 437 -35.44 3.34 31.43
C VAL A 437 -35.63 4.54 32.33
N GLY A 438 -36.70 5.29 32.07
CA GLY A 438 -37.18 6.34 32.96
C GLY A 438 -37.78 5.70 34.21
N PHE A 439 -37.17 6.00 35.37
CA PHE A 439 -37.74 5.68 36.67
C PHE A 439 -38.93 6.62 36.93
N VAL A 440 -40.15 6.09 36.98
CA VAL A 440 -41.31 6.79 37.51
C VAL A 440 -41.37 6.51 39.01
N LEU A 441 -40.99 7.50 39.83
CA LEU A 441 -41.23 7.51 41.28
C LEU A 441 -42.59 8.14 41.54
N GLY A 442 -43.60 7.30 41.82
CA GLY A 442 -44.89 7.73 42.33
C GLY A 442 -44.85 7.89 43.85
N PHE A 443 -44.92 9.13 44.34
CA PHE A 443 -45.17 9.46 45.74
C PHE A 443 -46.62 9.09 46.10
N VAL A 444 -46.79 8.24 47.12
CA VAL A 444 -48.08 8.05 47.81
C VAL A 444 -48.11 9.03 48.98
N GLY A 445 -48.94 10.06 48.86
CA GLY A 445 -49.33 10.93 49.96
C GLY A 445 -50.40 10.27 50.81
N VAL A 446 -50.16 10.19 52.11
CA VAL A 446 -51.18 9.90 53.14
C VAL A 446 -51.66 11.24 53.69
N THR A 447 -52.97 11.48 53.65
CA THR A 447 -53.63 12.55 54.40
C THR A 447 -54.71 11.94 55.29
N VAL A 448 -54.53 12.23 56.59
CA VAL A 448 -55.45 12.25 57.74
C VAL A 448 -56.18 10.96 58.10
#